data_AF-A0A5K0VSK1-F1
#
_entry.id   AF-A0A5K0VSK1-F1
#
_cell.length_a   1.000
_cell.length_b   1.000
_cell.length_c   1.000
_cell.angle_alpha   90.00
_cell.angle_beta   90.00
_cell.angle_gamma   90.00
#
_symmetry.space_group_name_H-M   'P 1'
#
loop_
_entity.id
_entity.type
_entity.pdbx_description
1 polymer ?
#
loop_
_entity_poly.entity_id
_entity_poly.type
_entity_poly.pdbx_seq_one_letter_code
_entity_poly.pdbx_strand_id
1 'polypeptide(L)'
;SGVNKQIDAAPKKIPKIYQTLRCFPDYQRNCYALPVEPGTNYLVRAYFMHGNYDGVLASNAALSFDLYLGVDFWDTIKLDNATHMYWTEFGSRANTTTMSVCLVKTTAAVPFISALELRPLQLPDRT
;
A
#
# COMPACT_ATOMS: atom_id res chain seq x y z
N SER A 1 5.86 13.74 -0.45
CA SER A 1 4.92 13.99 -1.56
C SER A 1 4.95 12.78 -2.49
N GLY A 2 4.00 12.60 -3.41
CA GLY A 2 4.00 11.46 -4.34
C GLY A 2 3.30 11.82 -5.65
N VAL A 3 3.58 11.08 -6.71
CA VAL A 3 3.08 11.35 -8.06
C VAL A 3 1.95 10.38 -8.38
N ASN A 4 0.78 10.89 -8.75
CA ASN A 4 -0.33 10.04 -9.19
C ASN A 4 -0.11 9.65 -10.66
N LYS A 5 -0.36 8.38 -10.99
CA LYS A 5 -0.22 7.81 -12.33
C LYS A 5 -1.45 6.98 -12.67
N GLN A 6 -1.84 7.04 -13.94
CA GLN A 6 -2.76 6.08 -14.54
C GLN A 6 -1.96 4.85 -14.95
N ILE A 7 -2.59 3.68 -14.90
CA ILE A 7 -2.00 2.48 -15.48
C ILE A 7 -2.14 2.50 -17.00
N ASP A 8 -1.21 1.84 -17.70
CA ASP A 8 -1.17 1.73 -19.17
C ASP A 8 -1.65 0.35 -19.67
N ALA A 9 -2.10 -0.53 -18.77
CA ALA A 9 -2.56 -1.87 -19.12
C ALA A 9 -3.92 -1.85 -19.88
N ALA A 10 -3.96 -2.45 -21.07
CA ALA A 10 -5.16 -2.57 -21.93
C ALA A 10 -6.19 -3.64 -21.45
N PRO A 11 -7.40 -3.68 -22.05
CA PRO A 11 -8.68 -3.27 -21.48
C PRO A 11 -9.40 -4.39 -20.69
N LYS A 12 -8.68 -5.20 -19.91
CA LYS A 12 -9.37 -6.03 -18.91
C LYS A 12 -10.15 -5.08 -17.99
N LYS A 13 -11.34 -5.49 -17.55
CA LYS A 13 -12.15 -4.71 -16.59
C LYS A 13 -11.45 -4.72 -15.23
N ILE A 14 -10.45 -3.87 -15.09
CA ILE A 14 -9.63 -3.70 -13.89
C ILE A 14 -10.51 -3.00 -12.84
N PRO A 15 -10.58 -3.51 -11.60
CA PRO A 15 -11.31 -2.85 -10.52
C PRO A 15 -10.85 -1.40 -10.35
N LYS A 16 -11.79 -0.49 -10.08
CA LYS A 16 -11.52 0.96 -10.00
C LYS A 16 -10.34 1.31 -9.08
N ILE A 17 -10.17 0.57 -7.98
CA ILE A 17 -9.07 0.76 -7.02
C ILE A 17 -7.67 0.58 -7.61
N TYR A 18 -7.53 -0.16 -8.72
CA TYR A 18 -6.25 -0.44 -9.37
C TYR A 18 -6.01 0.37 -10.64
N GLN A 19 -6.98 1.19 -11.08
CA GLN A 19 -6.85 2.00 -12.31
C GLN A 19 -5.82 3.13 -12.15
N THR A 20 -5.56 3.53 -10.92
CA THR A 20 -4.59 4.56 -10.57
C THR A 20 -3.67 4.09 -9.47
N LEU A 21 -2.49 4.67 -9.40
CA LEU A 21 -1.58 4.52 -8.27
C LEU A 21 -0.91 5.84 -7.93
N ARG A 22 -0.36 5.92 -6.72
CA ARG A 22 0.59 6.94 -6.33
C ARG A 22 1.96 6.30 -6.14
N CYS A 23 2.99 6.84 -6.80
CA CYS A 23 4.38 6.39 -6.67
C CYS A 23 5.26 7.42 -5.95
N PHE A 24 6.38 6.94 -5.42
CA PHE A 24 7.31 7.71 -4.58
C PHE A 24 8.76 7.58 -5.08
N PRO A 25 9.11 8.20 -6.23
CA PRO A 25 10.42 8.01 -6.85
C PRO A 25 11.59 8.58 -6.03
N ASP A 26 11.36 9.68 -5.32
CA ASP A 26 12.41 10.47 -4.67
C ASP A 26 12.62 10.11 -3.19
N TYR A 27 11.84 9.17 -2.65
CA TYR A 27 11.80 8.90 -1.22
C TYR A 27 12.26 7.47 -0.90
N GLN A 28 13.19 7.35 0.05
CA GLN A 28 13.56 6.05 0.63
C GLN A 28 12.46 5.49 1.54
N ARG A 29 11.76 6.38 2.25
CA ARG A 29 10.61 6.05 3.09
C ARG A 29 9.57 7.15 2.91
N ASN A 30 8.34 6.79 2.57
CA ASN A 30 7.21 7.71 2.53
C ASN A 30 6.05 7.14 3.35
N CYS A 31 5.50 7.94 4.26
CA CYS A 31 4.45 7.50 5.18
C CYS A 31 3.14 8.28 4.98
N TYR A 32 2.03 7.57 5.01
CA TYR A 32 0.71 8.14 5.21
C TYR A 32 0.42 8.24 6.70
N ALA A 33 0.03 9.42 7.18
CA ALA A 33 -0.51 9.58 8.52
C ALA A 33 -2.03 9.45 8.47
N LEU A 34 -2.56 8.36 9.01
CA LEU A 34 -3.97 8.07 9.05
C LEU A 34 -4.56 8.51 10.41
N PRO A 35 -5.65 9.28 10.44
CA PRO A 35 -6.31 9.64 11.69
C PRO A 35 -6.98 8.41 12.30
N VAL A 36 -6.74 8.18 13.59
CA VAL A 36 -7.29 7.05 14.34
C VAL A 36 -7.68 7.49 15.76
N GLU A 37 -8.54 6.71 16.39
CA GLU A 37 -8.96 6.93 17.77
C GLU A 37 -8.15 6.04 18.72
N PRO A 38 -7.48 6.60 19.74
CA PRO A 38 -6.77 5.80 20.73
C PRO A 38 -7.70 4.77 21.40
N GLY A 39 -7.22 3.55 21.57
CA GLY A 39 -7.96 2.45 22.16
C GLY A 39 -8.77 1.61 21.16
N THR A 40 -9.03 2.12 19.96
CA THR A 40 -9.80 1.43 18.91
C THR A 40 -8.91 0.47 18.11
N ASN A 41 -9.43 -0.72 17.79
CA ASN A 41 -8.77 -1.66 16.90
C ASN A 41 -9.08 -1.29 15.45
N TYR A 42 -8.06 -1.30 14.59
CA TYR A 42 -8.20 -1.02 13.17
C TYR A 42 -7.69 -2.18 12.34
N LEU A 43 -8.33 -2.38 11.19
CA LEU A 43 -7.79 -3.15 10.09
C LEU A 43 -7.34 -2.18 9.00
N VAL A 44 -6.07 -2.24 8.66
CA VAL A 44 -5.46 -1.45 7.59
C VAL A 44 -5.23 -2.36 6.40
N ARG A 45 -5.65 -1.96 5.19
CA ARG A 45 -5.42 -2.73 3.96
C ARG A 45 -4.73 -1.88 2.92
N ALA A 46 -3.69 -2.43 2.31
CA ALA A 46 -2.95 -1.78 1.23
C ALA A 46 -3.09 -2.61 -0.05
N TYR A 47 -3.34 -1.92 -1.16
CA TYR A 47 -3.61 -2.51 -2.47
C TYR A 47 -2.55 -2.06 -3.48
N PHE A 48 -2.09 -3.01 -4.29
CA PHE A 48 -0.98 -2.82 -5.21
C PHE A 48 -1.27 -3.48 -6.56
N MET A 49 -1.10 -2.71 -7.63
CA MET A 49 -0.95 -3.23 -8.98
C MET A 49 -0.11 -2.24 -9.79
N HIS A 50 0.95 -2.72 -10.45
CA HIS A 50 1.87 -1.87 -11.19
C HIS A 50 1.22 -1.26 -12.44
N GLY A 51 0.50 -2.08 -13.21
CA GLY A 51 -0.24 -1.65 -14.40
C GLY A 51 0.62 -1.02 -15.50
N ASN A 52 1.94 -1.25 -15.50
CA ASN A 52 2.91 -0.68 -16.45
C ASN A 52 2.94 0.86 -16.44
N TYR A 53 2.69 1.49 -15.30
CA TYR A 53 2.53 2.94 -15.20
C TYR A 53 3.76 3.78 -15.61
N ASP A 54 4.95 3.17 -15.63
CA ASP A 54 6.24 3.79 -15.96
C ASP A 54 6.89 3.20 -17.22
N GLY A 55 6.22 2.27 -17.92
CA GLY A 55 6.75 1.59 -19.10
C GLY A 55 7.88 0.60 -18.81
N VAL A 56 8.20 0.31 -17.54
CA VAL A 56 9.20 -0.68 -17.17
C VAL A 56 8.52 -2.05 -17.09
N LEU A 57 8.96 -2.98 -17.95
CA LEU A 57 8.49 -4.36 -17.91
C LEU A 57 8.81 -4.96 -16.53
N ALA A 58 7.76 -5.28 -15.78
CA ALA A 58 7.83 -5.99 -14.52
C ALA A 58 8.42 -7.37 -14.74
N SER A 59 9.75 -7.49 -14.68
CA SER A 59 10.42 -8.78 -14.54
C SER A 59 10.44 -9.16 -13.05
N ASN A 60 10.31 -10.45 -12.76
CA ASN A 60 9.97 -11.04 -11.45
C ASN A 60 10.83 -10.58 -10.24
N ALA A 61 11.97 -9.91 -10.45
CA ALA A 61 12.87 -9.45 -9.38
C ALA A 61 12.90 -7.91 -9.19
N ALA A 62 12.26 -7.14 -10.07
CA ALA A 62 12.49 -5.69 -10.18
C ALA A 62 11.50 -4.80 -9.41
N LEU A 63 10.46 -5.38 -8.79
CA LEU A 63 9.40 -4.63 -8.10
C LEU A 63 9.23 -5.11 -6.66
N SER A 64 10.22 -4.80 -5.82
CA SER A 64 10.12 -5.09 -4.38
C SER A 64 10.45 -3.89 -3.50
N PHE A 65 9.60 -3.67 -2.51
CA PHE A 65 9.70 -2.65 -1.47
C PHE A 65 8.93 -3.13 -0.23
N ASP A 66 9.28 -2.60 0.93
CA ASP A 66 8.66 -2.99 2.19
C ASP A 66 7.52 -2.06 2.58
N LEU A 67 6.61 -2.62 3.38
CA LEU A 67 5.50 -1.94 4.02
C LEU A 67 5.68 -2.03 5.54
N TYR A 68 5.42 -0.92 6.23
CA TYR A 68 5.48 -0.82 7.68
C TYR A 68 4.22 -0.17 8.24
N LEU A 69 3.81 -0.61 9.42
CA LEU A 69 2.87 0.12 10.27
C LEU A 69 3.66 0.81 11.39
N GLY A 70 3.92 2.10 11.22
CA GLY A 70 4.82 2.85 12.09
C GLY A 70 6.26 2.34 11.97
N VAL A 71 6.74 1.70 13.03
CA VAL A 71 8.06 1.05 13.08
C VAL A 71 7.97 -0.45 12.86
N ASP A 72 6.78 -1.02 12.91
CA ASP A 72 6.58 -2.46 12.82
C ASP A 72 6.59 -2.89 11.35
N PHE A 73 7.42 -3.89 11.04
CA PHE A 73 7.43 -4.51 9.71
C PHE A 73 6.07 -5.17 9.46
N TRP A 74 5.46 -4.82 8.33
CA TRP A 74 4.20 -5.40 7.90
C TRP A 74 4.46 -6.47 6.83
N ASP A 75 5.04 -6.09 5.69
CA ASP A 75 5.16 -6.98 4.54
C ASP A 75 6.26 -6.55 3.57
N THR A 76 6.71 -7.47 2.71
CA THR A 76 7.53 -7.13 1.54
C THR A 76 6.68 -7.32 0.30
N ILE A 77 6.32 -6.21 -0.35
CA ILE A 77 5.55 -6.25 -1.59
C ILE A 77 6.44 -6.81 -2.70
N LYS A 78 5.95 -7.85 -3.37
CA LYS A 78 6.59 -8.48 -4.54
C LYS A 78 5.51 -8.80 -5.55
N LEU A 79 5.67 -8.29 -6.77
CA LEU A 79 4.72 -8.51 -7.86
C LEU A 79 5.38 -9.29 -8.99
N ASP A 80 4.72 -10.38 -9.41
CA ASP A 80 5.22 -11.26 -10.46
C ASP A 80 5.10 -10.64 -11.87
N ASN A 81 4.15 -9.72 -12.08
CA ASN A 81 3.95 -9.05 -13.36
C ASN A 81 3.15 -7.76 -13.20
N ALA A 82 3.05 -6.99 -14.28
CA ALA A 82 2.37 -5.69 -14.28
C ALA A 82 0.87 -5.76 -13.92
N THR A 83 0.21 -6.89 -14.17
CA THR A 83 -1.23 -7.09 -13.90
C THR A 83 -1.51 -7.88 -12.62
N HIS A 84 -0.48 -8.23 -11.85
CA HIS A 84 -0.67 -8.90 -10.55
C HIS A 84 -1.32 -7.89 -9.59
N MET A 85 -2.58 -8.16 -9.24
CA MET A 85 -3.31 -7.46 -8.19
C MET A 85 -2.98 -8.10 -6.84
N TYR A 86 -2.27 -7.37 -5.99
CA TYR A 86 -1.86 -7.82 -4.67
C TYR A 86 -2.48 -6.92 -3.60
N TRP A 87 -2.88 -7.52 -2.48
CA TRP A 87 -3.29 -6.78 -1.29
C TRP A 87 -2.83 -7.52 -0.03
N THR A 88 -2.59 -6.76 1.03
CA THR A 88 -2.21 -7.27 2.35
C THR A 88 -2.96 -6.48 3.42
N GLU A 89 -3.12 -7.06 4.61
CA GLU A 89 -3.83 -6.43 5.73
C GLU A 89 -3.05 -6.54 7.05
N PHE A 90 -3.17 -5.52 7.90
CA PHE A 90 -2.57 -5.49 9.23
C PHE A 90 -3.59 -5.00 10.26
N GLY A 91 -3.81 -5.81 11.29
CA GLY A 91 -4.65 -5.45 12.43
C GLY A 91 -3.81 -4.81 13.53
N SER A 92 -4.17 -3.61 13.99
CA SER A 92 -3.50 -2.97 15.12
C SER A 92 -4.46 -2.16 15.97
N ARG A 93 -4.22 -2.17 17.28
CA ARG A 93 -4.84 -1.22 18.20
C ARG A 93 -4.15 0.14 18.06
N ALA A 94 -4.92 1.20 17.92
CA ALA A 94 -4.37 2.56 17.92
C ALA A 94 -4.00 2.95 19.35
N ASN A 95 -2.73 3.31 19.57
CA ASN A 95 -2.24 3.81 20.86
C ASN A 95 -2.15 5.34 20.90
N THR A 96 -2.22 5.98 19.73
CA THR A 96 -2.16 7.43 19.56
C THR A 96 -3.29 7.87 18.62
N THR A 97 -3.37 9.17 18.31
CA THR A 97 -4.37 9.74 17.39
C THR A 97 -4.01 9.57 15.91
N THR A 98 -2.83 9.02 15.61
CA THR A 98 -2.36 8.81 14.24
C THR A 98 -1.71 7.45 14.08
N MET A 99 -1.94 6.81 12.94
CA MET A 99 -1.30 5.57 12.55
C MET A 99 -0.53 5.80 11.24
N SER A 100 0.77 5.49 11.24
CA SER A 100 1.60 5.71 10.05
C SER A 100 1.68 4.44 9.21
N VAL A 101 1.39 4.52 7.91
CA VAL A 101 1.64 3.43 6.96
C VAL A 101 2.76 3.86 6.02
N CYS A 102 3.89 3.18 6.10
CA CYS A 102 5.11 3.59 5.40
C CYS A 102 5.51 2.60 4.32
N LEU A 103 5.74 3.12 3.12
CA LEU A 103 6.37 2.38 2.02
C LEU A 103 7.87 2.68 2.03
N VAL A 104 8.70 1.65 2.02
CA VAL A 104 10.16 1.75 2.16
C VAL A 104 10.86 1.04 1.02
N LYS A 105 11.73 1.76 0.32
CA LYS A 105 12.52 1.26 -0.80
C LYS A 105 13.56 0.25 -0.29
N THR A 106 13.53 -0.97 -0.82
CA THR A 106 14.52 -2.03 -0.51
C THR A 106 15.41 -2.39 -1.70
N THR A 107 14.91 -2.16 -2.90
CA THR A 107 15.63 -2.40 -4.17
C THR A 107 15.68 -1.11 -5.00
N ALA A 108 16.08 -1.19 -6.27
CA ALA A 108 15.98 -0.05 -7.17
C ALA A 108 14.52 0.38 -7.48
N ALA A 109 13.54 -0.50 -7.21
CA ALA A 109 12.13 -0.28 -7.46
C ALA A 109 11.59 1.00 -6.81
N VAL A 110 10.67 1.68 -7.49
CA VAL A 110 9.94 2.82 -6.93
C VAL A 110 8.74 2.29 -6.13
N PRO A 111 8.64 2.57 -4.82
CA PRO A 111 7.46 2.20 -4.07
C PRO A 111 6.20 2.90 -4.58
N PHE A 112 5.10 2.18 -4.61
CA PHE A 112 3.81 2.70 -5.04
C PHE A 112 2.66 2.06 -4.28
N ILE A 113 1.48 2.68 -4.33
CA ILE A 113 0.26 2.14 -3.75
C ILE A 113 -0.93 2.51 -4.63
N SER A 114 -1.83 1.56 -4.86
CA SER A 114 -3.07 1.78 -5.62
C SER A 114 -4.17 2.33 -4.72
N ALA A 115 -4.34 1.74 -3.53
CA ALA A 115 -5.27 2.21 -2.52
C ALA A 115 -4.81 1.87 -1.10
N LEU A 116 -5.29 2.64 -0.12
CA LEU A 116 -5.09 2.42 1.30
C LEU A 116 -6.45 2.56 2.00
N GLU A 117 -6.87 1.51 2.67
CA GLU A 117 -8.12 1.46 3.43
C GLU A 117 -7.81 1.38 4.93
N LEU A 118 -8.55 2.16 5.72
CA LEU A 118 -8.55 2.12 7.17
C LEU A 118 -9.97 1.83 7.64
N ARG A 119 -10.15 0.74 8.39
CA ARG A 119 -11.46 0.34 8.90
C ARG A 119 -11.41 0.11 10.42
N PRO A 120 -12.19 0.84 11.23
CA PRO A 120 -12.34 0.52 12.65
C PRO A 120 -13.03 -0.84 12.81
N LEU A 121 -12.55 -1.64 13.75
CA LEU A 121 -13.12 -2.91 14.16
C LEU A 121 -13.92 -2.68 15.43
N GLN A 122 -15.24 -2.84 15.34
CA GLN A 122 -16.07 -2.95 16.53
C GLN A 122 -15.68 -4.25 17.25
N LEU A 123 -15.25 -4.13 18.50
CA LEU A 123 -15.25 -5.29 19.37
C LEU A 123 -16.71 -5.64 19.66
N PRO A 124 -17.13 -6.92 19.60
CA PRO A 124 -18.44 -7.28 20.07
C PRO A 124 -18.57 -6.87 21.54
N ASP A 125 -19.68 -6.22 21.89
CA ASP A 125 -20.00 -5.89 23.29
C ASP A 125 -19.89 -7.17 24.12
N ARG A 126 -19.00 -7.16 25.11
CA ARG A 126 -18.97 -8.19 26.16
C ARG A 126 -19.95 -7.76 27.25
N THR A 127 -21.24 -7.78 26.95
CA THR A 127 -22.33 -7.71 27.93
C THR A 127 -22.86 -9.10 28.20
#